data_AF-A0A8S2F5J0-F1
#
_entry.id   AF-A0A8S2F5J0-F1
#
_cell.length_a   1.000
_cell.length_b   1.000
_cell.length_c   1.000
_cell.angle_alpha   90.00
_cell.angle_beta   90.00
_cell.angle_gamma   90.00
#
_symmetry.space_group_name_H-M   'P 1'
#
loop_
_entity.id
_entity.type
_entity.pdbx_description
1 polymer ?
#
loop_
_entity_poly.entity_id
_entity_poly.type
_entity_poly.pdbx_seq_one_letter_code
_entity_poly.pdbx_strand_id
1 'polypeptide(L)'
;MNKDNHSPPSPNNCALAKKSKSVPNTPKIETVDNHLLQRIKETFTNSSFIGEMTNLLLNSDVLINMLTNVVKQVDQKQQQQIDVLTSELKDVKTQLVEVQFQMNDPQQYTKRKDLLIYGMPVQKNENTINMVIEMGNSLGVQLNDAHFYSVHRLPVSKRSKDKTKQPIISSAFERQKCVL
;
A
#
# COMPACT_ATOMS: atom_id res chain seq x y z
N MET A 1 1.57 -13.26 39.65
CA MET A 1 1.95 -12.22 40.63
C MET A 1 0.65 -11.65 41.17
N ASN A 2 0.49 -11.76 42.48
CA ASN A 2 -0.77 -11.64 43.22
C ASN A 2 -0.74 -10.32 44.01
N LYS A 3 -1.90 -9.68 44.11
CA LYS A 3 -2.36 -8.83 45.22
C LYS A 3 -1.55 -7.56 45.56
N ASP A 4 -2.16 -6.41 45.31
CA ASP A 4 -1.99 -5.23 46.15
C ASP A 4 -3.26 -5.01 46.97
N ASN A 5 -3.26 -5.64 48.14
CA ASN A 5 -4.07 -5.28 49.29
C ASN A 5 -3.41 -4.08 49.95
N HIS A 6 -4.14 -2.97 50.16
CA HIS A 6 -3.76 -1.95 51.14
C HIS A 6 -4.96 -1.66 52.07
N SER A 7 -4.91 -2.30 53.23
CA SER A 7 -5.24 -1.70 54.53
C SER A 7 -3.90 -1.59 55.29
N PRO A 8 -3.71 -0.84 56.41
CA PRO A 8 -4.67 -0.38 57.43
C PRO A 8 -4.28 1.10 57.86
N PRO A 9 -4.51 1.71 59.07
CA PRO A 9 -4.87 1.16 60.37
C PRO A 9 -6.02 1.83 61.14
N SER A 10 -6.60 1.03 62.02
CA SER A 10 -7.31 1.49 63.21
C SER A 10 -6.33 2.09 64.23
N PRO A 11 -6.76 3.07 65.02
CA PRO A 11 -6.35 3.12 66.41
C PRO A 11 -7.56 3.05 67.36
N ASN A 12 -7.35 2.21 68.36
CA ASN A 12 -8.20 1.94 69.50
C ASN A 12 -8.23 3.11 70.53
N ASN A 13 -9.33 3.11 71.29
CA ASN A 13 -9.50 3.52 72.70
C ASN A 13 -9.40 5.01 73.08
N CYS A 14 -10.45 5.55 73.73
CA CYS A 14 -10.49 5.77 75.19
C CYS A 14 -11.84 6.38 75.65
N ALA A 15 -12.17 6.14 76.92
CA ALA A 15 -13.45 6.28 77.58
C ALA A 15 -13.99 7.71 77.77
N LEU A 16 -15.31 7.85 77.98
CA LEU A 16 -15.90 8.52 79.15
C LEU A 16 -17.44 8.49 79.14
N ALA A 17 -17.99 8.63 80.34
CA ALA A 17 -19.29 8.18 80.78
C ALA A 17 -20.50 9.06 80.37
N LYS A 18 -21.65 8.38 80.30
CA LYS A 18 -23.02 8.80 80.68
C LYS A 18 -23.48 10.22 80.32
N LYS A 19 -24.50 10.30 79.46
CA LYS A 19 -25.72 11.08 79.76
C LYS A 19 -26.91 10.57 78.95
N SER A 20 -27.93 10.15 79.69
CA SER A 20 -29.27 9.81 79.25
C SER A 20 -29.92 10.95 78.46
N LYS A 21 -30.37 10.67 77.23
CA LYS A 21 -31.45 11.42 76.57
C LYS A 21 -32.34 10.43 75.82
N SER A 22 -33.63 10.51 76.13
CA SER A 22 -34.73 9.78 75.52
C SER A 22 -34.80 10.01 74.01
N VAL A 23 -34.81 8.94 73.22
CA VAL A 23 -35.16 9.00 71.79
C VAL A 23 -36.67 8.72 71.66
N PRO A 24 -37.45 9.62 71.05
CA PRO A 24 -38.87 9.44 70.87
C PRO A 24 -39.17 8.51 69.68
N ASN A 25 -40.11 7.59 69.91
CA ASN A 25 -41.05 6.95 68.98
C ASN A 25 -40.67 6.85 67.49
N THR A 26 -40.49 5.61 67.04
CA THR A 26 -40.67 5.23 65.64
C THR A 26 -42.07 5.67 65.15
N PRO A 27 -42.18 6.47 64.07
CA PRO A 27 -43.47 6.66 63.44
C PRO A 27 -43.85 5.36 62.73
N LYS A 28 -45.01 4.83 63.12
CA LYS A 28 -45.70 3.77 62.38
C LYS A 28 -45.85 4.22 60.94
N ILE A 29 -45.47 3.36 60.00
CA ILE A 29 -45.69 3.57 58.57
C ILE A 29 -47.21 3.64 58.38
N GLU A 30 -47.72 4.86 58.23
CA GLU A 30 -49.08 5.12 57.82
C GLU A 30 -49.27 4.59 56.39
N THR A 31 -50.38 3.88 56.21
CA THR A 31 -50.90 3.34 54.97
C THR A 31 -50.66 4.29 53.79
N VAL A 32 -49.80 3.87 52.86
CA VAL A 32 -49.65 4.53 51.56
C VAL A 32 -51.03 4.59 50.90
N ASP A 33 -51.43 5.78 50.48
CA ASP A 33 -52.74 6.06 49.92
C ASP A 33 -52.95 5.18 48.66
N ASN A 34 -53.82 4.16 48.78
CA ASN A 34 -54.01 3.15 47.72
C ASN A 34 -54.43 3.77 46.38
N HIS A 35 -55.07 4.94 46.42
CA HIS A 35 -55.45 5.71 45.24
C HIS A 35 -54.25 6.35 44.53
N LEU A 36 -53.19 6.73 45.26
CA LEU A 36 -51.96 7.24 44.69
C LEU A 36 -51.15 6.10 44.05
N LEU A 37 -51.09 4.94 44.71
CA LEU A 37 -50.52 3.71 44.13
C LEU A 37 -51.29 3.24 42.89
N GLN A 38 -52.61 3.37 42.91
CA GLN A 38 -53.47 3.03 41.77
C GLN A 38 -53.29 4.01 40.61
N ARG A 39 -53.20 5.33 40.86
CA ARG A 39 -52.87 6.32 39.82
C ARG A 39 -51.47 6.16 39.26
N ILE A 40 -50.48 5.82 40.09
CA ILE A 40 -49.11 5.52 39.65
C ILE A 40 -49.11 4.24 38.80
N LYS A 41 -49.84 3.19 39.20
CA LYS A 41 -50.03 2.00 38.38
C LYS A 41 -50.74 2.32 37.07
N GLU A 42 -51.81 3.11 37.10
CA GLU A 42 -52.56 3.54 35.92
C GLU A 42 -51.73 4.39 34.96
N THR A 43 -50.87 5.28 35.47
CA THR A 43 -49.91 6.04 34.65
C THR A 43 -48.75 5.19 34.12
N PHE A 44 -48.35 4.13 34.84
CA PHE A 44 -47.42 3.12 34.32
C PHE A 44 -48.08 2.14 33.32
N THR A 45 -49.38 1.89 33.45
CA THR A 45 -50.17 1.04 32.54
C THR A 45 -50.83 1.82 31.40
N ASN A 46 -50.68 3.15 31.34
CA ASN A 46 -50.99 3.97 30.17
C ASN A 46 -50.03 3.56 29.05
N SER A 47 -50.34 2.41 28.46
CA SER A 47 -49.52 1.57 27.61
C SER A 47 -49.15 2.21 26.27
N SER A 48 -49.78 3.34 25.92
CA SER A 48 -49.48 4.07 24.68
C SER A 48 -48.03 4.53 24.66
N PHE A 49 -47.55 5.19 25.72
CA PHE A 49 -46.21 5.76 25.73
C PHE A 49 -45.10 4.69 25.79
N ILE A 50 -45.27 3.67 26.64
CA ILE A 50 -44.32 2.55 26.72
C ILE A 50 -44.36 1.71 25.43
N GLY A 51 -45.55 1.52 24.84
CA GLY A 51 -45.72 0.85 23.56
C GLY A 51 -45.05 1.58 22.40
N GLU A 52 -45.18 2.91 22.34
CA GLU A 52 -44.50 3.74 21.34
C GLU A 52 -42.98 3.69 21.52
N MET A 53 -42.47 3.78 22.75
CA MET A 53 -41.04 3.72 23.04
C MET A 53 -40.43 2.35 22.72
N THR A 54 -41.15 1.26 23.01
CA THR A 54 -40.71 -0.11 22.66
C THR A 54 -40.74 -0.35 21.15
N ASN A 55 -41.76 0.13 20.45
CA ASN A 55 -41.81 0.07 18.98
C ASN A 55 -40.67 0.88 18.33
N LEU A 56 -40.34 2.06 18.87
CA LEU A 56 -39.21 2.85 18.39
C LEU A 56 -37.88 2.10 18.55
N LEU A 57 -37.67 1.46 19.71
CA LEU A 57 -36.47 0.66 19.98
C LEU A 57 -36.38 -0.55 19.04
N LEU A 58 -37.47 -1.30 18.85
CA LEU A 58 -37.50 -2.44 17.92
C LEU A 58 -37.22 -2.01 16.47
N ASN A 59 -37.77 -0.88 16.03
CA ASN A 59 -37.50 -0.33 14.71
C ASN A 59 -36.04 0.08 14.55
N SER A 60 -35.41 0.60 15.61
CA SER A 60 -33.99 0.96 15.58
C SER A 60 -33.08 -0.27 15.43
N ASP A 61 -33.38 -1.38 16.10
CA ASP A 61 -32.62 -2.63 15.98
C ASP A 61 -32.72 -3.20 14.56
N VAL A 62 -33.90 -3.13 13.95
CA VAL A 62 -34.11 -3.54 12.56
C VAL A 62 -33.25 -2.69 11.62
N LEU A 63 -33.23 -1.37 11.80
CA LEU A 63 -32.41 -0.47 10.99
C LEU A 63 -30.90 -0.71 11.17
N ILE A 64 -30.45 -0.95 12.41
CA ILE A 64 -29.04 -1.28 12.71
C ILE A 64 -28.64 -2.57 12.00
N ASN A 65 -29.50 -3.60 12.01
CA ASN A 65 -29.24 -4.86 11.33
C ASN A 65 -29.19 -4.70 9.81
N MET A 66 -30.11 -3.90 9.23
CA MET A 66 -30.07 -3.57 7.80
C MET A 66 -28.78 -2.83 7.43
N LEU A 67 -28.41 -1.80 8.20
CA LEU A 67 -27.19 -1.03 7.97
C LEU A 67 -25.94 -1.91 8.06
N THR A 68 -25.87 -2.78 9.07
CA THR A 68 -24.78 -3.74 9.25
C THR A 68 -24.65 -4.68 8.05
N ASN A 69 -25.77 -5.14 7.49
CA ASN A 69 -25.77 -5.98 6.30
C ASN A 69 -25.31 -5.21 5.06
N VAL A 70 -25.72 -3.95 4.89
CA VAL A 70 -25.25 -3.10 3.77
C VAL A 70 -23.74 -2.88 3.86
N VAL A 71 -23.21 -2.55 5.04
CA VAL A 71 -21.77 -2.37 5.25
C VAL A 71 -21.01 -3.64 4.91
N LYS A 72 -21.46 -4.81 5.40
CA LYS A 72 -20.84 -6.10 5.06
C LYS A 72 -20.84 -6.38 3.56
N GLN A 73 -21.92 -6.07 2.85
CA GLN A 73 -21.99 -6.27 1.40
C GLN A 73 -21.04 -5.33 0.65
N VAL A 74 -20.91 -4.08 1.10
CA VAL A 74 -19.96 -3.12 0.50
C VAL A 74 -18.52 -3.58 0.73
N ASP A 75 -18.17 -3.95 1.97
CA ASP A 75 -16.83 -4.46 2.31
C ASP A 75 -16.48 -5.71 1.48
N GLN A 76 -17.42 -6.65 1.32
CA GLN A 76 -17.21 -7.84 0.50
C GLN A 76 -16.95 -7.49 -0.97
N LYS A 77 -17.75 -6.57 -1.54
CA LYS A 77 -17.55 -6.13 -2.93
C LYS A 77 -16.22 -5.40 -3.12
N GLN A 78 -15.84 -4.55 -2.17
CA GLN A 78 -14.56 -3.86 -2.20
C GLN A 78 -13.39 -4.84 -2.10
N GLN A 79 -13.47 -5.82 -1.20
CA GLN A 79 -12.44 -6.84 -1.07
C GLN A 79 -12.30 -7.67 -2.34
N GLN A 80 -13.42 -8.09 -2.95
CA GLN A 80 -13.41 -8.78 -4.24
C GLN A 80 -12.76 -7.96 -5.35
N GLN A 81 -13.04 -6.66 -5.43
CA GLN A 81 -12.39 -5.78 -6.41
C GLN A 81 -10.89 -5.65 -6.17
N ILE A 82 -10.46 -5.53 -4.91
CA ILE A 82 -9.04 -5.50 -4.55
C ILE A 82 -8.35 -6.80 -4.97
N ASP A 83 -8.98 -7.95 -4.71
CA ASP A 83 -8.41 -9.25 -5.04
C ASP A 83 -8.28 -9.44 -6.57
N VAL A 84 -9.29 -9.02 -7.34
CA VAL A 84 -9.23 -9.04 -8.81
C VAL A 84 -8.13 -8.11 -9.32
N LEU A 85 -8.09 -6.85 -8.86
CA LEU A 85 -7.10 -5.87 -9.30
C LEU A 85 -5.68 -6.30 -8.95
N THR A 86 -5.47 -6.90 -7.78
CA THR A 86 -4.14 -7.40 -7.37
C THR A 86 -3.71 -8.60 -8.21
N SER A 87 -4.64 -9.49 -8.57
CA SER A 87 -4.38 -10.59 -9.51
C SER A 87 -4.01 -10.05 -10.89
N GLU A 88 -4.80 -9.15 -11.45
CA GLU A 88 -4.55 -8.55 -12.76
C GLU A 88 -3.20 -7.82 -12.81
N LEU A 89 -2.87 -7.06 -11.76
CA LEU A 89 -1.56 -6.41 -11.66
C LEU A 89 -0.40 -7.40 -11.65
N LYS A 90 -0.57 -8.55 -11.02
CA LYS A 90 0.44 -9.61 -10.99
C LYS A 90 0.61 -10.24 -12.37
N ASP A 91 -0.51 -10.52 -13.05
CA ASP A 91 -0.50 -11.14 -14.38
C ASP A 91 0.12 -10.20 -15.41
N VAL A 92 -0.28 -8.91 -15.41
CA VAL A 92 0.30 -7.89 -16.28
C VAL A 92 1.80 -7.72 -16.04
N LYS A 93 2.25 -7.70 -14.77
CA LYS A 93 3.69 -7.64 -14.45
C LYS A 93 4.44 -8.85 -15.00
N THR A 94 3.84 -10.03 -14.90
CA THR A 94 4.44 -11.28 -15.39
C THR A 94 4.59 -11.24 -16.90
N GLN A 95 3.52 -10.83 -17.61
CA GLN A 95 3.55 -10.66 -19.06
C GLN A 95 4.59 -9.61 -19.49
N LEU A 96 4.71 -8.49 -18.75
CA LEU A 96 5.70 -7.47 -19.04
C LEU A 96 7.12 -8.02 -18.95
N VAL A 97 7.43 -8.78 -17.89
CA VAL A 97 8.75 -9.42 -17.73
C VAL A 97 9.01 -10.41 -18.85
N GLU A 98 8.01 -11.22 -19.22
CA GLU A 98 8.13 -12.19 -20.30
C GLU A 98 8.38 -11.51 -21.65
N VAL A 99 7.60 -10.49 -22.00
CA VAL A 99 7.79 -9.72 -23.24
C VAL A 99 9.16 -9.04 -23.24
N GLN A 100 9.58 -8.47 -22.10
CA GLN A 100 10.91 -7.86 -22.00
C GLN A 100 12.03 -8.89 -22.22
N PHE A 101 11.88 -10.10 -21.69
CA PHE A 101 12.81 -11.20 -21.92
C PHE A 101 12.84 -11.60 -23.40
N GLN A 102 11.67 -11.81 -24.01
CA GLN A 102 11.52 -12.15 -25.43
C GLN A 102 12.10 -11.06 -26.35
N MET A 103 12.09 -9.79 -25.94
CA MET A 103 12.74 -8.70 -26.69
C MET A 103 14.25 -8.62 -26.46
N ASN A 104 14.73 -8.99 -25.27
CA ASN A 104 16.14 -8.84 -24.92
C ASN A 104 17.01 -9.82 -25.71
N ASP A 105 16.60 -11.08 -25.82
CA ASP A 105 17.35 -12.11 -26.55
C ASP A 105 17.65 -11.71 -28.01
N PRO A 106 16.67 -11.39 -28.88
CA PRO A 106 16.94 -11.00 -30.26
C PRO A 106 17.74 -9.70 -30.35
N GLN A 107 17.55 -8.76 -29.42
CA GLN A 107 18.38 -7.56 -29.36
C GLN A 107 19.84 -7.89 -29.04
N GLN A 108 20.11 -8.82 -28.13
CA GLN A 108 21.46 -9.28 -27.83
C GLN A 108 22.08 -10.00 -29.02
N TYR A 109 21.32 -10.86 -29.70
CA TYR A 109 21.79 -11.54 -30.92
C TYR A 109 22.13 -10.55 -32.03
N THR A 110 21.34 -9.48 -32.19
CA THR A 110 21.61 -8.41 -33.16
C THR A 110 22.86 -7.61 -32.74
N LYS A 111 22.91 -7.15 -31.49
CA LYS A 111 24.03 -6.36 -30.94
C LYS A 111 25.33 -7.13 -30.84
N ARG A 112 25.30 -8.46 -30.89
CA ARG A 112 26.51 -9.31 -30.88
C ARG A 112 27.44 -9.05 -32.07
N LYS A 113 26.92 -8.47 -33.15
CA LYS A 113 27.67 -8.06 -34.34
C LYS A 113 28.10 -6.59 -34.31
N ASP A 114 27.68 -5.84 -33.29
CA ASP A 114 27.98 -4.42 -33.15
C ASP A 114 29.25 -4.24 -32.32
N LEU A 115 30.12 -3.35 -32.79
CA LEU A 115 31.30 -2.88 -32.09
C LEU A 115 31.09 -1.44 -31.64
N LEU A 116 31.39 -1.17 -30.37
CA LEU A 116 31.30 0.14 -29.75
C LEU A 116 32.69 0.73 -29.57
N ILE A 117 32.97 1.83 -30.26
CA ILE A 117 34.26 2.51 -30.27
C ILE A 117 34.14 3.81 -29.48
N TYR A 118 34.92 3.91 -28.41
CA TYR A 118 34.95 5.06 -27.51
C TYR A 118 36.21 5.91 -27.71
N GLY A 119 36.17 7.16 -27.25
CA GLY A 119 37.36 8.04 -27.21
C GLY A 119 37.68 8.76 -28.52
N MET A 120 36.90 8.52 -29.58
CA MET A 120 37.05 9.26 -30.85
C MET A 120 36.44 10.66 -30.75
N PRO A 121 37.23 11.73 -30.98
CA PRO A 121 36.71 13.10 -30.95
C PRO A 121 35.69 13.30 -32.08
N VAL A 122 34.65 14.07 -31.82
CA VAL A 122 33.63 14.40 -32.81
C VAL A 122 34.16 15.50 -33.74
N GLN A 123 34.13 15.26 -35.05
CA GLN A 123 34.48 16.26 -36.05
C GLN A 123 33.25 16.69 -36.87
N LYS A 124 33.24 17.94 -37.36
CA LYS A 124 32.16 18.44 -38.21
C LYS A 124 32.28 17.79 -39.60
N ASN A 125 31.18 17.25 -40.12
CA ASN A 125 31.13 16.53 -41.41
C ASN A 125 32.07 15.31 -41.47
N GLU A 126 32.19 14.58 -40.35
CA GLU A 126 33.04 13.40 -40.29
C GLU A 126 32.47 12.22 -41.11
N ASN A 127 33.37 11.46 -41.74
CA ASN A 127 33.02 10.16 -42.32
C ASN A 127 33.39 9.05 -41.32
N THR A 128 32.38 8.55 -40.62
CA THR A 128 32.57 7.52 -39.58
C THR A 128 33.07 6.19 -40.13
N ILE A 129 32.75 5.84 -41.37
CA ILE A 129 33.21 4.60 -42.00
C ILE A 129 34.73 4.65 -42.20
N ASN A 130 35.23 5.74 -42.81
CA ASN A 130 36.66 5.93 -43.04
C ASN A 130 37.47 5.90 -41.74
N MET A 131 36.97 6.55 -40.68
CA MET A 131 37.64 6.52 -39.38
C MET A 131 37.76 5.10 -38.80
N VAL A 132 36.73 4.26 -38.95
CA VAL A 132 36.77 2.88 -38.48
C VAL A 132 37.71 2.02 -39.33
N ILE A 133 37.76 2.26 -40.65
CA ILE A 133 38.71 1.58 -41.55
C ILE A 133 40.15 1.95 -41.21
N GLU A 134 40.45 3.24 -41.04
CA GLU A 134 41.78 3.71 -40.63
C GLU A 134 42.20 3.11 -39.29
N MET A 135 41.27 3.07 -38.32
CA MET A 135 41.51 2.43 -37.02
C MET A 135 41.76 0.93 -37.16
N GLY A 136 40.97 0.21 -37.96
CA GLY A 136 41.14 -1.22 -38.20
C GLY A 136 42.48 -1.54 -38.87
N ASN A 137 42.83 -0.79 -39.90
CA ASN A 137 44.10 -0.93 -40.61
C ASN A 137 45.29 -0.66 -39.68
N SER A 138 45.17 0.32 -38.78
CA SER A 138 46.18 0.60 -37.74
C SER A 138 46.34 -0.55 -36.72
N LEU A 139 45.29 -1.36 -36.53
CA LEU A 139 45.30 -2.56 -35.70
C LEU A 139 45.69 -3.83 -36.49
N GLY A 140 46.07 -3.69 -37.78
CA GLY A 140 46.43 -4.82 -38.64
C GLY A 140 45.24 -5.59 -39.23
N VAL A 141 44.02 -5.06 -39.09
CA VAL A 141 42.80 -5.67 -39.64
C VAL A 141 42.44 -4.97 -40.94
N GLN A 142 42.47 -5.70 -42.06
CA GLN A 142 42.13 -5.15 -43.37
C GLN A 142 40.61 -4.99 -43.51
N LEU A 143 40.12 -3.76 -43.33
CA LEU A 143 38.70 -3.43 -43.41
C LEU A 143 38.39 -2.64 -44.69
N ASN A 144 37.24 -2.94 -45.29
CA ASN A 144 36.69 -2.28 -46.47
C ASN A 144 35.21 -1.95 -46.19
N ASP A 145 34.63 -1.00 -46.94
CA ASP A 145 33.23 -0.56 -46.77
C ASP A 145 32.22 -1.71 -46.81
N ALA A 146 32.45 -2.71 -47.65
CA ALA A 146 31.57 -3.88 -47.80
C ALA A 146 31.46 -4.76 -46.53
N HIS A 147 32.37 -4.59 -45.56
CA HIS A 147 32.32 -5.35 -44.31
C HIS A 147 31.29 -4.77 -43.32
N PHE A 148 30.84 -3.53 -43.52
CA PHE A 148 29.94 -2.85 -42.61
C PHE A 148 28.51 -2.77 -43.16
N TYR A 149 27.55 -3.07 -42.30
CA TYR A 149 26.13 -2.81 -42.55
C TYR A 149 25.77 -1.36 -42.21
N SER A 150 26.25 -0.86 -41.07
CA SER A 150 26.03 0.51 -40.63
C SER A 150 27.17 0.97 -39.72
N VAL A 151 27.62 2.21 -39.92
CA VAL A 151 28.54 2.88 -39.01
C VAL A 151 28.00 4.28 -38.75
N HIS A 152 27.77 4.60 -37.48
CA HIS A 152 27.26 5.92 -37.08
C HIS A 152 27.61 6.23 -35.63
N ARG A 153 27.50 7.51 -35.24
CA ARG A 153 27.63 7.90 -33.84
C ARG A 153 26.34 7.64 -33.09
N LEU A 154 26.46 7.16 -31.86
CA LEU A 154 25.31 7.10 -30.96
C LEU A 154 24.93 8.52 -30.50
N PRO A 155 23.62 8.79 -30.36
CA PRO A 155 23.14 10.08 -29.88
C PRO A 155 23.66 10.38 -28.48
N VAL A 156 23.87 11.66 -28.20
CA VAL A 156 24.28 12.13 -26.87
C VAL A 156 23.22 11.71 -25.86
N SER A 157 23.60 10.81 -24.94
CA SER A 157 22.76 10.48 -23.80
C SER A 157 22.55 11.73 -22.95
N LYS A 158 21.31 11.99 -22.51
CA LYS A 158 20.97 13.09 -21.60
C LYS A 158 21.78 13.05 -20.29
N ARG A 159 22.35 11.89 -19.93
CA ARG A 159 23.17 11.70 -18.73
C ARG A 159 24.67 11.98 -18.95
N SER A 160 25.14 12.07 -20.20
CA SER A 160 26.55 12.30 -20.48
C SER A 160 26.89 13.78 -20.30
N LYS A 161 27.84 14.08 -19.39
CA LYS A 161 28.37 15.44 -19.20
C LYS A 161 29.28 15.86 -20.36
N ASP A 162 29.94 14.90 -20.99
CA ASP A 162 30.82 15.12 -22.12
C ASP A 162 30.08 14.81 -23.43
N LYS A 163 29.78 15.87 -24.20
CA LYS A 163 29.11 15.79 -25.51
C LYS A 163 30.12 15.61 -26.67
N THR A 164 31.42 15.72 -26.39
CA THR A 164 32.49 15.75 -27.40
C THR A 164 33.04 14.37 -27.75
N LYS A 165 32.61 13.34 -27.03
CA LYS A 165 33.06 11.94 -27.18
C LYS A 165 31.86 11.00 -27.31
N GLN A 166 31.07 11.22 -28.35
CA GLN A 166 29.99 10.31 -28.70
C GLN A 166 30.59 9.01 -29.25
N PRO A 167 30.23 7.82 -28.73
CA PRO A 167 30.77 6.57 -29.23
C PRO A 167 30.27 6.30 -30.66
N ILE A 168 31.12 5.65 -31.46
CA ILE A 168 30.76 5.13 -32.78
C ILE A 168 30.27 3.69 -32.59
N ILE A 169 29.13 3.36 -33.18
CA ILE A 169 28.67 1.98 -33.33
C ILE A 169 28.95 1.54 -34.77
N SER A 170 29.57 0.37 -34.91
CA SER A 170 29.84 -0.27 -36.20
C SER A 170 29.23 -1.67 -36.20
N SER A 171 28.27 -1.90 -37.09
CA SER A 171 27.60 -3.18 -37.29
C SER A 171 28.21 -3.88 -38.50
N ALA A 172 28.75 -5.09 -38.33
CA ALA A 172 29.37 -5.86 -39.41
C ALA A 172 28.45 -6.96 -39.98
N PHE A 173 28.56 -7.26 -41.27
CA PHE A 173 27.81 -8.36 -41.91
C PHE A 173 28.17 -9.72 -41.31
N GLU A 174 29.47 -9.95 -41.14
CA GLU A 174 30.03 -11.19 -40.65
C GLU A 174 31.21 -10.90 -39.71
N ARG A 175 31.40 -11.78 -38.72
CA ARG A 175 32.62 -11.72 -37.90
C ARG A 175 33.77 -12.19 -38.77
N GLN A 176 34.60 -11.26 -39.25
CA GLN A 176 35.90 -11.65 -39.76
C GLN A 176 36.64 -12.37 -38.62
N LYS A 177 37.00 -13.63 -38.86
CA LYS A 177 37.91 -14.34 -37.95
C LYS A 177 39.25 -13.61 -38.06
N CYS A 178 39.64 -12.90 -37.01
CA CYS A 178 41.02 -12.49 -36.87
C CYS A 178 41.85 -13.77 -36.78
N VAL A 179 42.53 -14.13 -37.88
CA VAL A 179 43.59 -15.13 -37.85
C VAL A 179 44.80 -14.38 -37.31
N LEU A 180 45.08 -14.57 -36.02
CA LEU A 180 46.32 -14.12 -35.38
C LEU A 180 47.45 -15.09 -35.71
#